data_AF-A0A516WPU2-F1
#
_entry.id   AF-A0A516WPU2-F1
#
_cell.length_a   1.000
_cell.length_b   1.000
_cell.length_c   1.000
_cell.angle_alpha   90.00
_cell.angle_beta   90.00
_cell.angle_gamma   90.00
#
_symmetry.space_group_name_H-M   'P 1'
#
loop_
_entity.id
_entity.type
_entity.pdbx_description
1 polymer ?
#
loop_
_entity_poly.entity_id
_entity_poly.type
_entity_poly.pdbx_seq_one_letter_code
_entity_poly.pdbx_strand_id
1 'polypeptide(L)'
;MGTEDHDAPAGDSRPMADDGPFALTVDGEVFTVRLRPGEPGACDYDWVSGPNKGYGFSSFQRVAFSSIQDRANTPSTLQPNTIDEHRESIRDFLGQINPETGYIGD
;
A
#
# COMPACT_ATOMS: atom_id res chain seq x y z
N MET A 1 -14.57 5.36 -29.93
CA MET A 1 -14.65 4.10 -29.18
C MET A 1 -13.80 4.30 -27.96
N GLY A 2 -14.44 4.47 -26.80
CA GLY A 2 -13.77 4.89 -25.57
C GLY A 2 -12.89 3.77 -25.04
N THR A 3 -11.61 4.04 -24.93
CA THR A 3 -10.80 3.37 -23.91
C THR A 3 -11.23 4.02 -22.60
N GLU A 4 -12.01 3.29 -21.82
CA GLU A 4 -12.03 3.45 -20.36
C GLU A 4 -10.57 3.22 -19.93
N ASP A 5 -9.78 4.30 -20.00
CA ASP A 5 -8.57 4.43 -19.22
C ASP A 5 -9.07 4.28 -17.79
N HIS A 6 -8.92 3.08 -17.27
CA HIS A 6 -9.21 2.78 -15.88
C HIS A 6 -8.32 3.73 -15.11
N ASP A 7 -8.92 4.84 -14.66
CA ASP A 7 -8.28 6.01 -14.05
C ASP A 7 -7.44 5.52 -12.87
N ALA A 8 -6.21 5.11 -13.18
CA ALA A 8 -5.28 4.65 -12.19
C ALA A 8 -5.00 5.87 -11.34
N PRO A 9 -5.18 5.79 -10.01
CA PRO A 9 -5.07 6.97 -9.18
C PRO A 9 -3.69 7.59 -9.37
N ALA A 10 -3.65 8.91 -9.56
CA ALA A 10 -2.41 9.63 -9.82
C ALA A 10 -1.35 9.31 -8.74
N GLY A 11 -0.08 9.16 -9.13
CA GLY A 11 1.00 8.74 -8.23
C GLY A 11 1.13 9.60 -6.97
N ASP A 12 0.89 10.91 -7.10
CA ASP A 12 0.94 11.88 -6.00
C ASP A 12 -0.33 11.94 -5.15
N SER A 13 -1.41 11.26 -5.57
CA SER A 13 -2.64 11.21 -4.80
C SER A 13 -2.40 10.49 -3.47
N ARG A 14 -3.04 11.00 -2.42
CA ARG A 14 -2.99 10.44 -1.07
C ARG A 14 -4.36 9.92 -0.70
N PRO A 15 -4.69 8.66 -1.02
CA PRO A 15 -5.96 8.08 -0.62
C PRO A 15 -6.06 8.09 0.91
N MET A 16 -7.24 8.45 1.41
CA MET A 16 -7.55 8.41 2.83
C MET A 16 -8.35 7.17 3.17
N ALA A 17 -8.37 6.78 4.44
CA ALA A 17 -9.15 5.62 4.87
C ALA A 17 -10.66 5.75 4.56
N ASP A 18 -11.18 6.98 4.53
CA ASP A 18 -12.56 7.29 4.13
C ASP A 18 -12.85 7.11 2.64
N ASP A 19 -11.82 7.14 1.78
CA ASP A 19 -11.97 6.93 0.32
C ASP A 19 -12.29 5.45 -0.01
N GLY A 20 -11.96 4.55 0.93
CA GLY A 20 -12.15 3.13 0.79
C GLY A 20 -10.97 2.41 0.11
N PRO A 21 -11.12 1.11 -0.16
CA PRO A 21 -10.07 0.34 -0.82
C PRO A 21 -10.01 0.70 -2.32
N PHE A 22 -8.78 0.81 -2.85
CA PHE A 22 -8.54 1.07 -4.27
C PHE A 22 -7.65 -0.02 -4.88
N ALA A 23 -7.79 -0.22 -6.19
CA ALA A 23 -6.97 -1.17 -6.94
C ALA A 23 -5.70 -0.48 -7.49
N LEU A 24 -4.59 -1.21 -7.46
CA LEU A 24 -3.31 -0.74 -7.93
C LEU A 24 -2.62 -1.85 -8.74
N THR A 25 -2.24 -1.53 -9.97
CA THR A 25 -1.51 -2.46 -10.85
C THR A 25 -0.02 -2.13 -10.85
N VAL A 26 0.81 -3.07 -10.43
CA VAL A 26 2.27 -2.95 -10.34
C VAL A 26 2.90 -4.14 -11.04
N ASP A 27 3.77 -3.89 -12.02
CA ASP A 27 4.43 -4.95 -12.81
C ASP A 27 3.48 -5.94 -13.51
N GLY A 28 2.24 -5.52 -13.80
CA GLY A 28 1.20 -6.39 -14.36
C GLY A 28 0.39 -7.16 -13.32
N GLU A 29 0.73 -7.00 -12.03
CA GLU A 29 0.05 -7.63 -10.91
C GLU A 29 -0.93 -6.66 -10.24
N VAL A 30 -2.13 -7.15 -9.96
CA VAL A 30 -3.19 -6.34 -9.35
C VAL A 30 -3.24 -6.56 -7.85
N PHE A 31 -3.17 -5.46 -7.11
CA PHE A 31 -3.30 -5.40 -5.66
C PHE A 31 -4.48 -4.52 -5.26
N THR A 32 -5.21 -4.93 -4.24
CA THR A 32 -6.20 -4.07 -3.58
C THR A 32 -5.58 -3.49 -2.32
N VAL A 33 -5.42 -2.17 -2.29
CA VAL A 33 -4.90 -1.44 -1.12
C VAL A 33 -6.06 -0.99 -0.27
N ARG A 34 -6.04 -1.31 1.03
CA ARG A 34 -7.05 -0.91 2.00
C ARG A 34 -6.38 -0.18 3.16
N LEU A 35 -6.69 1.11 3.30
CA LEU A 35 -6.28 1.88 4.46
C LEU A 35 -7.20 1.59 5.66
N ARG A 36 -6.62 1.49 6.86
CA ARG A 36 -7.39 1.23 8.08
C ARG A 36 -7.78 2.54 8.77
N PRO A 37 -9.08 2.88 8.86
CA PRO A 37 -9.51 4.12 9.51
C PRO A 37 -9.24 4.16 11.02
N GLY A 38 -9.18 2.98 11.67
CA GLY A 38 -8.89 2.86 13.10
C GLY A 38 -7.39 2.82 13.45
N GLU A 39 -6.51 2.66 12.46
CA GLU A 39 -5.07 2.49 12.65
C GLU A 39 -4.32 3.40 11.64
N PRO A 40 -4.11 4.68 11.97
CA PRO A 40 -3.47 5.62 11.06
C PRO A 40 -2.05 5.15 10.69
N GLY A 41 -1.78 5.06 9.39
CA GLY A 41 -0.55 4.52 8.82
C GLY A 41 -0.56 3.02 8.56
N ALA A 42 -1.59 2.27 9.00
CA ALA A 42 -1.76 0.87 8.64
C ALA A 42 -2.51 0.73 7.31
N CYS A 43 -1.91 -0.03 6.40
CA CYS A 43 -2.49 -0.36 5.11
C CYS A 43 -2.30 -1.85 4.82
N ASP A 44 -3.37 -2.47 4.34
CA ASP A 44 -3.38 -3.86 3.87
C ASP A 44 -3.32 -3.89 2.36
N TYR A 45 -2.48 -4.76 1.81
CA TYR A 45 -2.33 -5.01 0.39
C TYR A 45 -2.77 -6.45 0.12
N ASP A 46 -3.89 -6.61 -0.58
CA ASP A 46 -4.41 -7.91 -1.00
C ASP A 46 -3.98 -8.18 -2.45
N TRP A 47 -3.23 -9.26 -2.68
CA TRP A 47 -2.73 -9.65 -4.00
C TRP A 47 -3.79 -10.44 -4.76
N VAL A 48 -4.51 -9.73 -5.64
CA VAL A 48 -5.66 -10.28 -6.36
C VAL A 48 -5.25 -11.16 -7.54
N SER A 49 -4.23 -10.73 -8.28
CA SER A 49 -3.74 -11.44 -9.47
C SER A 49 -2.70 -12.53 -9.16
N GLY A 50 -2.29 -12.64 -7.89
CA GLY A 50 -1.21 -13.54 -7.50
C GLY A 50 -1.57 -15.02 -7.61
N PRO A 51 -0.56 -15.90 -7.64
CA PRO A 51 -0.77 -17.35 -7.68
C PRO A 51 -1.47 -17.88 -6.42
N ASN A 52 -1.33 -17.17 -5.30
CA ASN A 52 -1.89 -17.52 -4.00
C ASN A 52 -3.12 -16.66 -3.69
N LYS A 53 -4.31 -17.27 -3.73
CA LYS A 53 -5.59 -16.60 -3.42
C LYS A 53 -5.59 -16.05 -1.99
N GLY A 54 -5.87 -14.75 -1.83
CA GLY A 54 -5.93 -14.09 -0.51
C GLY A 54 -4.57 -13.91 0.15
N TYR A 55 -3.49 -13.98 -0.64
CA TYR A 55 -2.16 -13.64 -0.20
C TYR A 55 -1.94 -12.12 -0.30
N GLY A 56 -1.02 -11.59 0.49
CA GLY A 56 -0.86 -10.17 0.62
C GLY A 56 0.08 -9.82 1.76
N PHE A 57 0.23 -8.52 2.02
CA PHE A 57 1.01 -8.03 3.14
C PHE A 57 0.36 -6.79 3.74
N SER A 58 0.73 -6.47 4.97
CA SER A 58 0.31 -5.24 5.63
C SER A 58 1.53 -4.38 5.91
N SER A 59 1.49 -3.11 5.51
CA SER A 59 2.52 -2.14 5.90
C SER A 59 1.98 -1.19 6.95
N PHE A 60 2.85 -0.85 7.89
CA PHE A 60 2.60 0.14 8.93
C PHE A 60 3.62 1.25 8.78
N GLN A 61 3.14 2.47 8.58
CA GLN A 61 4.00 3.63 8.53
C GLN A 61 4.53 3.92 9.94
N ARG A 62 5.76 3.49 10.21
CA ARG A 62 6.44 3.74 11.48
C ARG A 62 7.06 5.13 11.45
N VAL A 63 6.41 6.10 12.08
CA VAL A 63 7.05 7.39 12.34
C VAL A 63 8.01 7.22 13.51
N ALA A 64 9.31 7.23 13.21
CA ALA A 64 10.34 7.26 14.24
C ALA A 64 10.37 8.66 14.84
N PHE A 65 9.68 8.86 15.96
CA PHE A 65 9.82 10.09 16.74
C PHE A 65 11.20 10.10 17.40
N SER A 66 11.94 11.18 17.22
CA SER A 66 13.29 11.30 17.80
C SER A 66 13.26 11.44 19.34
N SER A 67 12.09 11.71 19.91
CA SER A 67 11.86 11.79 21.35
C SER A 67 10.38 11.62 21.69
N ILE A 68 10.07 11.27 22.93
CA ILE A 68 8.68 11.24 23.44
C ILE A 68 8.04 12.63 23.37
N GLN A 69 8.84 13.69 23.52
CA GLN A 69 8.38 15.07 23.39
C GLN A 69 7.99 15.42 21.94
N ASP A 70 8.72 14.86 20.97
CA ASP A 70 8.44 15.01 19.54
C ASP A 70 7.13 14.31 19.19
N ARG A 71 6.92 13.08 19.68
CA ARG A 71 5.64 12.36 19.58
C ARG A 71 4.45 13.15 20.15
N ALA A 72 4.64 13.86 21.26
CA ALA A 72 3.58 14.65 21.89
C ALA A 72 3.26 15.96 21.15
N ASN A 73 4.23 16.51 20.41
CA ASN A 73 4.08 17.74 19.63
C ASN A 73 3.76 17.49 18.15
N THR A 74 3.93 16.26 17.67
CA THR A 74 3.55 15.92 16.31
C THR A 74 2.02 15.87 16.25
N PRO A 75 1.37 16.68 15.40
CA PRO A 75 -0.06 16.52 15.19
C PRO A 75 -0.32 15.07 14.77
N SER A 76 -1.36 14.44 15.32
CA SER A 76 -1.73 13.03 15.04
C SER A 76 -2.09 12.75 13.57
N THR A 77 -1.84 13.68 12.67
CA THR A 77 -2.00 13.56 11.23
C THR A 77 -0.76 12.90 10.64
N LEU A 78 -0.58 11.60 10.88
CA LEU A 78 0.21 10.80 9.93
C LEU A 78 -0.41 11.04 8.56
N GLN A 79 0.36 11.61 7.64
CA GLN A 79 -0.12 11.74 6.27
C GLN A 79 -0.16 10.33 5.67
N PRO A 80 -1.28 9.93 5.05
CA PRO A 80 -1.32 8.66 4.33
C PRO A 80 -0.28 8.68 3.20
N ASN A 81 0.27 7.50 2.93
CA ASN A 81 1.18 7.27 1.82
C ASN A 81 0.57 7.76 0.50
N THR A 82 1.42 8.24 -0.39
CA THR A 82 1.01 8.48 -1.78
C THR A 82 0.82 7.16 -2.51
N ILE A 83 0.10 7.20 -3.63
CA ILE A 83 -0.01 6.03 -4.53
C ILE A 83 1.38 5.55 -4.96
N ASP A 84 2.32 6.45 -5.23
CA ASP A 84 3.69 6.07 -5.60
C ASP A 84 4.40 5.28 -4.48
N GLU A 85 4.28 5.72 -3.23
CA GLU A 85 4.82 4.97 -2.07
C GLU A 85 4.18 3.58 -1.93
N HIS A 86 2.89 3.45 -2.23
CA HIS A 86 2.22 2.14 -2.29
C HIS A 86 2.78 1.27 -3.43
N ARG A 87 3.03 1.85 -4.62
CA ARG A 87 3.62 1.13 -5.76
C ARG A 87 5.03 0.66 -5.47
N GLU A 88 5.85 1.50 -4.85
CA GLU A 88 7.21 1.14 -4.45
C GLU A 88 7.20 0.02 -3.40
N SER A 89 6.30 0.09 -2.41
CA SER A 89 6.16 -0.98 -1.41
C SER A 89 5.75 -2.31 -2.03
N ILE A 90 4.82 -2.30 -2.99
CA ILE A 90 4.40 -3.51 -3.71
C ILE A 90 5.56 -4.01 -4.58
N ARG A 91 6.29 -3.13 -5.27
CA ARG A 91 7.43 -3.53 -6.10
C ARG A 91 8.54 -4.17 -5.27
N ASP A 92 8.84 -3.61 -4.11
CA ASP A 92 9.78 -4.19 -3.16
C ASP A 92 9.33 -5.58 -2.70
N PHE A 93 8.05 -5.71 -2.31
CA PHE A 93 7.45 -7.01 -1.97
C PHE A 93 7.60 -8.02 -3.12
N LEU A 94 7.23 -7.67 -4.35
CA LEU A 94 7.36 -8.54 -5.51
C LEU A 94 8.82 -8.91 -5.81
N GLY A 95 9.77 -8.00 -5.57
CA GLY A 95 11.20 -8.27 -5.69
C GLY A 95 11.73 -9.28 -4.66
N GLN A 96 11.07 -9.38 -3.50
CA GLN A 96 11.37 -10.38 -2.48
C GLN A 96 10.67 -11.73 -2.74
N ILE A 97 9.61 -11.75 -3.56
CA ILE A 97 8.90 -12.98 -3.92
C ILE A 97 9.76 -13.82 -4.86
N ASN A 98 9.91 -15.11 -4.53
CA ASN A 98 10.48 -16.07 -5.45
C ASN A 98 9.46 -16.36 -6.57
N PRO A 99 9.81 -16.15 -7.86
CA PRO A 99 8.89 -16.33 -8.98
C PRO A 99 8.49 -17.81 -9.22
N GLU A 100 9.29 -18.77 -8.75
CA GLU A 100 8.97 -20.20 -8.87
C GLU A 100 7.96 -20.66 -7.81
N THR A 101 7.95 -20.05 -6.62
CA THR A 101 7.09 -20.46 -5.51
C THR A 101 5.94 -19.49 -5.23
N GLY A 102 6.06 -18.22 -5.61
CA GLY A 102 5.11 -17.16 -5.26
C GLY A 102 5.14 -16.74 -3.79
N TYR A 103 6.20 -17.08 -3.05
CA TYR A 103 6.41 -16.74 -1.64
C TYR A 103 7.72 -15.99 -1.44
N ILE A 104 7.78 -15.18 -0.38
CA ILE A 104 9.04 -14.55 0.05
C ILE A 104 9.92 -15.68 0.59
N GLY A 105 11.08 -15.89 -0.02
CA GLY A 105 12.06 -16.86 0.47
C GLY A 105 12.77 -16.30 1.70
N ASP A 106 12.98 -17.16 2.71
CA ASP A 106 13.85 -16.89 3.86
C ASP A 106 15.31 -16.58 3.43
#